data_AF-A0A4R9BGS1-F1
#
_entry.id   AF-A0A4R9BGS1-F1
#
_cell.length_a   1.000
_cell.length_b   1.000
_cell.length_c   1.000
_cell.angle_alpha   90.00
_cell.angle_beta   90.00
_cell.angle_gamma   90.00
#
_symmetry.space_group_name_H-M   'P 1'
#
loop_
_entity.id
_entity.type
_entity.pdbx_description
1 polymer ?
#
loop_
_entity_poly.entity_id
_entity_poly.type
_entity_poly.pdbx_seq_one_letter_code
_entity_poly.pdbx_strand_id
1 'polypeptide(L)'
;MLTHTGDTLVITTLDRLGRSTQNMLAFAEELRGRGAGLRVLNLGGGDVDTATPMGSMLFTIMAALGQMEHEIKRERIVDSIAKRRDAGKDLGRRPRIITDRQILNARHLIERGETAAQVARDLGLSRATSYRREHALSPMPDQVAADDTLTIDDAI
;
A
#
# COMPACT_ATOMS: atom_id res chain seq x y z
N MET A 1 -9.90 19.74 15.62
CA MET A 1 -11.04 20.43 14.98
C MET A 1 -11.68 21.37 16.00
N LEU A 2 -11.86 22.65 15.64
CA LEU A 2 -12.22 23.79 16.51
C LEU A 2 -13.72 23.89 16.87
N THR A 3 -14.45 22.78 16.92
CA THR A 3 -15.90 22.82 17.23
C THR A 3 -16.13 22.98 18.72
N HIS A 4 -16.92 24.00 19.07
CA HIS A 4 -17.42 24.28 20.41
C HIS A 4 -18.83 23.69 20.57
N THR A 5 -19.30 23.62 21.81
CA THR A 5 -20.67 23.18 22.10
C THR A 5 -21.68 24.12 21.43
N GLY A 6 -22.61 23.56 20.66
CA GLY A 6 -23.60 24.30 19.87
C GLY A 6 -23.24 24.50 18.39
N ASP A 7 -21.99 24.22 17.99
CA ASP A 7 -21.57 24.33 16.59
C ASP A 7 -22.11 23.16 15.75
N THR A 8 -22.46 23.41 14.49
CA THR A 8 -22.85 22.36 13.53
C THR A 8 -21.87 22.32 12.37
N LEU A 9 -21.22 21.18 12.17
CA LEU A 9 -20.40 20.94 10.98
C LEU A 9 -21.31 20.62 9.80
N VAL A 10 -21.26 21.45 8.75
CA VAL A 10 -22.04 21.22 7.53
C VAL A 10 -21.11 20.71 6.42
N ILE A 11 -21.50 19.59 5.79
CA ILE A 11 -20.80 19.02 4.64
C ILE A 11 -21.74 18.77 3.47
N THR A 12 -21.19 18.78 2.26
CA THR A 12 -21.96 18.53 1.04
C THR A 12 -22.31 17.07 0.86
N THR A 13 -21.33 16.17 0.95
CA THR A 13 -21.51 14.73 0.70
C THR A 13 -20.64 13.90 1.64
N LEU A 14 -21.06 12.66 1.92
CA LEU A 14 -20.35 11.74 2.83
C LEU A 14 -18.92 11.45 2.35
N ASP A 15 -18.71 11.26 1.05
CA ASP A 15 -17.39 10.91 0.47
C ASP A 15 -16.29 11.92 0.79
N ARG A 16 -16.64 13.15 1.20
CA ARG A 16 -15.69 14.20 1.55
C ARG A 16 -15.23 14.19 3.02
N LEU A 17 -15.87 13.44 3.91
CA LEU A 17 -15.54 13.45 5.34
C LEU A 17 -14.50 12.38 5.72
N GLY A 18 -14.31 11.32 4.92
CA GLY A 18 -13.34 10.28 5.27
C GLY A 18 -13.23 9.13 4.27
N ARG A 19 -12.10 8.41 4.33
CA ARG A 19 -11.81 7.21 3.52
C ARG A 19 -12.49 5.93 4.05
N SER A 20 -13.02 5.97 5.27
CA SER A 20 -13.67 4.84 5.91
C SER A 20 -14.98 5.32 6.51
N THR A 21 -16.05 4.62 6.15
CA THR A 21 -17.38 4.86 6.67
C THR A 21 -17.44 4.69 8.19
N GLN A 22 -16.68 3.74 8.73
CA GLN A 22 -16.59 3.49 10.17
C GLN A 22 -15.99 4.69 10.91
N ASN A 23 -14.97 5.33 10.34
CA ASN A 23 -14.39 6.55 10.91
C ASN A 23 -15.41 7.69 10.93
N MET A 24 -16.31 7.72 9.96
CA MET A 24 -17.34 8.75 9.86
C MET A 24 -18.41 8.61 10.94
N LEU A 25 -18.85 7.38 11.22
CA LEU A 25 -19.76 7.11 12.34
C LEU A 25 -19.13 7.49 13.67
N ALA A 26 -17.89 7.06 13.90
CA ALA A 26 -17.16 7.38 15.12
C ALA A 26 -17.04 8.90 15.31
N PHE A 27 -16.77 9.63 14.23
CA PHE A 27 -16.65 11.09 14.26
C PHE A 27 -17.98 11.80 14.49
N ALA A 28 -19.08 11.32 13.89
CA ALA A 28 -20.41 11.86 14.15
C ALA A 28 -20.80 11.71 15.63
N GLU A 29 -20.48 10.55 16.24
CA GLU A 29 -20.68 10.36 17.69
C GLU A 29 -19.75 11.22 18.55
N GLU A 30 -18.50 11.40 18.14
CA GLU A 30 -17.57 12.31 18.84
C GLU A 30 -18.12 13.75 18.86
N LEU A 31 -18.63 14.23 17.72
CA LEU A 31 -19.25 15.55 17.64
C LEU A 31 -20.46 15.65 18.57
N ARG A 32 -21.33 14.63 18.54
CA ARG A 32 -22.51 14.56 19.42
C ARG A 32 -22.12 14.61 20.90
N GLY A 33 -21.09 13.86 21.30
CA GLY A 33 -20.55 13.86 22.66
C GLY A 33 -19.95 15.19 23.11
N ARG A 34 -19.50 16.03 22.16
CA ARG A 34 -19.02 17.39 22.42
C ARG A 34 -20.14 18.45 22.39
N GLY A 35 -21.38 18.03 22.13
CA GLY A 35 -22.52 18.91 21.92
C GLY A 35 -22.47 19.68 20.61
N ALA A 36 -21.77 19.16 19.61
CA ALA A 36 -21.71 19.69 18.25
C ALA A 36 -22.54 18.82 17.29
N GLY A 37 -23.19 19.46 16.31
CA GLY A 37 -23.99 18.80 15.28
C GLY A 37 -23.19 18.44 14.03
N LEU A 38 -23.74 17.54 13.23
CA LEU A 38 -23.27 17.25 11.87
C LEU A 38 -24.48 17.28 10.92
N ARG A 39 -24.35 18.03 9.83
CA ARG A 39 -25.39 18.17 8.81
C ARG A 39 -24.81 17.86 7.44
N VAL A 40 -25.50 17.01 6.68
CA VAL A 40 -25.08 16.54 5.36
C VAL A 40 -26.10 16.98 4.34
N LEU A 41 -25.71 17.92 3.46
CA LEU A 41 -26.63 18.60 2.54
C LEU A 41 -27.15 17.70 1.41
N ASN A 42 -26.39 16.67 1.04
CA ASN A 42 -26.72 15.80 -0.08
C ASN A 42 -26.50 14.33 0.30
N LEU A 43 -27.16 13.93 1.38
CA LEU A 43 -27.23 12.54 1.79
C LEU A 43 -28.50 11.92 1.20
N GLY A 44 -28.35 11.04 0.21
CA GLY A 44 -29.51 10.43 -0.46
C GLY A 44 -30.38 11.42 -1.24
N GLY A 45 -29.82 12.55 -1.68
CA GLY A 45 -30.54 13.60 -2.41
C GLY A 45 -31.20 14.67 -1.53
N GLY A 46 -31.00 14.63 -0.22
CA GLY A 46 -31.60 15.57 0.72
C GLY A 46 -30.64 16.04 1.81
N ASP A 47 -31.10 17.07 2.52
CA ASP A 47 -30.43 17.65 3.68
C ASP A 47 -30.77 16.84 4.94
N VAL A 48 -29.74 16.28 5.58
CA VAL A 48 -29.86 15.40 6.73
C VAL A 48 -29.10 15.97 7.91
N ASP A 49 -29.83 16.28 8.98
CA ASP A 49 -29.27 16.63 10.28
C ASP A 49 -29.09 15.38 11.14
N THR A 50 -27.84 14.97 11.38
CA THR A 50 -27.53 13.75 12.14
C THR A 50 -27.72 13.93 13.65
N ALA A 51 -27.99 15.14 14.14
CA ALA A 51 -28.37 15.37 15.53
C ALA A 51 -29.79 14.86 15.84
N THR A 52 -30.64 14.71 14.81
CA THR A 52 -31.98 14.13 14.96
C THR A 52 -31.95 12.60 14.97
N PRO A 53 -32.88 11.91 15.69
CA PRO A 53 -32.94 10.45 15.67
C PRO A 53 -33.10 9.87 14.26
N MET A 54 -33.94 10.51 13.43
CA MET A 54 -34.16 10.11 12.04
C MET A 54 -32.89 10.30 11.19
N GLY A 55 -32.25 11.46 11.28
CA GLY A 55 -31.04 11.74 10.50
C GLY A 55 -29.86 10.87 10.92
N SER A 56 -29.73 10.54 12.22
CA SER A 56 -28.74 9.59 12.71
C SER A 56 -28.97 8.18 12.13
N MET A 57 -30.22 7.71 12.10
CA MET A 57 -30.58 6.42 11.50
C MET A 57 -30.25 6.39 10.00
N LEU A 58 -30.70 7.39 9.24
CA LEU A 58 -30.43 7.50 7.80
C LEU A 58 -28.93 7.54 7.51
N PHE A 59 -28.19 8.35 8.28
CA PHE A 59 -26.73 8.39 8.20
C PHE A 59 -26.11 7.01 8.42
N THR A 60 -26.60 6.25 9.40
CA THR A 60 -26.08 4.91 9.74
C THR A 60 -26.35 3.90 8.63
N ILE A 61 -27.55 3.93 8.04
CA ILE A 61 -27.92 3.03 6.94
C ILE A 61 -27.08 3.34 5.69
N MET A 62 -26.97 4.62 5.32
CA MET A 62 -26.18 5.05 4.16
C MET A 62 -24.69 4.74 4.35
N ALA A 63 -24.21 4.90 5.58
CA ALA A 63 -22.88 4.50 5.96
C ALA A 63 -22.66 2.98 5.77
N ALA A 64 -23.55 2.15 6.32
CA ALA A 64 -23.47 0.70 6.17
C ALA A 64 -23.49 0.27 4.69
N LEU A 65 -24.33 0.91 3.87
CA LEU A 65 -24.39 0.67 2.43
C LEU A 65 -23.07 1.01 1.72
N GLY A 66 -22.49 2.19 2.00
CA GLY A 66 -21.21 2.58 1.45
C GLY A 66 -20.08 1.63 1.84
N GLN A 67 -20.08 1.14 3.08
CA GLN A 67 -19.11 0.13 3.54
C GLN A 67 -19.27 -1.19 2.79
N MET A 68 -20.49 -1.67 2.59
CA MET A 68 -20.77 -2.89 1.82
C MET A 68 -20.28 -2.76 0.37
N GLU A 69 -20.57 -1.64 -0.31
CA GLU A 69 -20.08 -1.41 -1.67
C GLU A 69 -18.55 -1.40 -1.75
N HIS A 70 -17.89 -0.82 -0.75
CA HIS A 70 -16.44 -0.81 -0.65
C HIS A 70 -15.87 -2.23 -0.51
N GLU A 71 -16.46 -3.06 0.35
CA GLU A 71 -16.00 -4.44 0.54
C GLU A 71 -16.22 -5.26 -0.73
N ILE A 72 -17.38 -5.16 -1.39
CA ILE A 72 -17.66 -5.83 -2.66
C ILE A 72 -16.63 -5.42 -3.74
N LYS A 73 -16.31 -4.13 -3.84
CA LYS A 73 -15.26 -3.66 -4.78
C LYS A 73 -13.90 -4.24 -4.44
N ARG A 74 -13.55 -4.29 -3.15
CA ARG A 74 -12.28 -4.83 -2.68
C ARG A 74 -12.15 -6.32 -3.01
N GLU A 75 -13.19 -7.10 -2.73
CA GLU A 75 -13.24 -8.53 -3.03
C GLU A 75 -13.02 -8.79 -4.53
N ARG A 76 -13.72 -8.05 -5.40
CA ARG A 76 -13.52 -8.14 -6.86
C ARG A 76 -12.10 -7.83 -7.30
N ILE A 77 -11.44 -6.86 -6.66
CA ILE A 77 -10.05 -6.50 -6.97
C ILE A 77 -9.11 -7.65 -6.56
N VAL A 78 -9.30 -8.23 -5.37
CA VAL A 78 -8.52 -9.36 -4.89
C VAL A 78 -8.66 -10.56 -5.83
N ASP A 79 -9.89 -10.91 -6.21
CA ASP A 79 -10.16 -11.99 -7.16
C ASP A 79 -9.52 -11.73 -8.52
N SER A 80 -9.57 -10.48 -8.99
CA SER A 80 -8.95 -10.08 -10.26
C SER A 80 -7.43 -10.20 -10.19
N ILE A 81 -6.81 -9.82 -9.07
CA ILE A 81 -5.37 -9.95 -8.84
C ILE A 81 -4.97 -11.43 -8.76
N ALA A 82 -5.74 -12.26 -8.05
CA ALA A 82 -5.51 -13.70 -7.94
C ALA A 82 -5.55 -14.35 -9.33
N LYS A 83 -6.61 -14.12 -10.12
CA LYS A 83 -6.74 -14.64 -11.48
C LYS A 83 -5.61 -14.19 -12.41
N ARG A 84 -5.17 -12.93 -12.30
CA ARG A 84 -4.03 -12.42 -13.08
C ARG A 84 -2.72 -13.10 -12.67
N ARG A 85 -2.53 -13.32 -11.37
CA ARG A 85 -1.37 -14.02 -10.81
C ARG A 85 -1.31 -15.46 -11.30
N ASP A 86 -2.43 -16.18 -11.24
CA ASP A 86 -2.53 -17.57 -11.70
C ASP A 86 -2.32 -17.69 -13.21
N ALA A 87 -2.78 -16.69 -13.98
CA ALA A 87 -2.51 -16.58 -15.40
C ALA A 87 -1.08 -16.10 -15.74
N GLY A 88 -0.20 -15.93 -14.74
CA GLY A 88 1.18 -15.48 -14.92
C GLY A 88 1.33 -14.04 -15.44
N LYS A 89 0.26 -13.23 -15.39
CA LYS A 89 0.26 -11.85 -15.91
C LYS A 89 0.80 -10.88 -14.86
N ASP A 90 1.60 -9.92 -15.33
CA ASP A 90 2.22 -8.92 -14.46
C ASP A 90 1.15 -8.09 -13.71
N LEU A 91 1.35 -7.88 -12.42
CA LEU A 91 0.41 -7.24 -11.49
C LEU A 91 0.62 -5.72 -11.39
N GLY A 92 1.27 -5.14 -12.40
CA GLY A 92 1.54 -3.70 -12.45
C GLY A 92 2.92 -3.30 -11.92
N ARG A 93 3.84 -4.26 -11.75
CA ARG A 93 5.24 -3.88 -11.52
C ARG A 93 5.79 -3.26 -12.81
N ARG A 94 6.49 -2.13 -12.68
CA ARG A 94 7.19 -1.53 -13.82
C ARG A 94 8.14 -2.58 -14.42
N PRO A 95 8.13 -2.80 -15.75
CA PRO A 95 8.98 -3.80 -16.39
C PRO A 95 10.45 -3.62 -15.99
N ARG A 96 11.16 -4.71 -15.74
CA ARG A 96 12.60 -4.65 -15.43
C ARG A 96 13.34 -4.25 -16.71
N ILE A 97 13.80 -2.99 -16.75
CA ILE A 97 14.57 -2.45 -17.89
C ILE A 97 15.97 -3.09 -17.96
N ILE A 98 16.54 -3.43 -16.79
CA ILE A 98 17.86 -4.06 -16.67
C ILE A 98 17.70 -5.53 -16.28
N THR A 99 18.38 -6.43 -16.98
CA THR A 99 18.38 -7.89 -16.72
C THR A 99 19.26 -8.25 -15.54
N ASP A 100 19.05 -9.43 -14.93
CA ASP A 100 19.88 -9.89 -13.81
C ASP A 100 21.34 -10.13 -14.24
N ARG A 101 21.56 -10.56 -15.50
CA ARG A 101 22.90 -10.69 -16.10
C ARG A 101 23.65 -9.36 -16.18
N GLN A 102 22.95 -8.27 -16.51
CA GLN A 102 23.57 -6.94 -16.52
C GLN A 102 23.98 -6.48 -15.11
N ILE A 103 23.24 -6.85 -14.07
CA ILE A 103 23.61 -6.57 -12.67
C ILE A 103 24.82 -7.40 -12.24
N LEU A 104 24.90 -8.67 -12.63
CA LEU A 104 26.08 -9.52 -12.34
C LEU A 104 27.34 -8.99 -13.03
N ASN A 105 27.22 -8.56 -14.29
CA ASN A 105 28.33 -7.91 -14.99
C ASN A 105 28.75 -6.60 -14.31
N ALA A 106 27.79 -5.81 -13.81
CA ALA A 106 28.04 -4.59 -13.04
C ALA A 106 28.90 -4.88 -11.80
N ARG A 107 28.57 -5.95 -11.08
CA ARG A 107 29.33 -6.40 -9.91
C ARG A 107 30.78 -6.74 -10.27
N HIS A 108 31.01 -7.46 -11.37
CA HIS A 108 32.37 -7.77 -11.82
C HIS A 108 33.19 -6.53 -12.20
N LEU A 109 32.55 -5.48 -12.71
CA LEU A 109 33.23 -4.20 -12.97
C LEU A 109 33.65 -3.52 -11.66
N ILE A 110 32.76 -3.54 -10.65
CA ILE A 110 33.06 -2.99 -9.32
C ILE A 110 34.18 -3.77 -8.63
N GLU A 111 34.16 -5.10 -8.71
CA GLU A 111 35.23 -5.98 -8.19
C GLU A 111 36.59 -5.70 -8.86
N ARG A 112 36.58 -5.25 -10.11
CA ARG A 112 37.78 -4.83 -10.87
C ARG A 112 38.23 -3.40 -10.59
N GLY A 113 37.58 -2.71 -9.65
CA GLY A 113 37.99 -1.38 -9.16
C GLY A 113 37.18 -0.21 -9.70
N GLU A 114 36.18 -0.44 -10.56
CA GLU A 114 35.26 0.63 -10.99
C GLU A 114 34.38 1.09 -9.83
N THR A 115 34.06 2.39 -9.78
CA THR A 115 33.23 2.88 -8.67
C THR A 115 31.76 2.47 -8.89
N ALA A 116 31.12 1.96 -7.84
CA ALA A 116 29.70 1.59 -7.89
C ALA A 116 28.77 2.74 -8.33
N ALA A 117 29.19 4.00 -8.11
CA ALA A 117 28.45 5.18 -8.54
C ALA A 117 28.54 5.44 -10.05
N GLN A 118 29.66 5.12 -10.70
CA GLN A 118 29.80 5.21 -12.16
C GLN A 118 29.01 4.09 -12.83
N VAL A 119 29.22 2.84 -12.40
CA VAL A 119 28.54 1.66 -12.96
C VAL A 119 27.02 1.78 -12.87
N ALA A 120 26.48 2.27 -11.74
CA ALA A 120 25.03 2.47 -11.60
C ALA A 120 24.49 3.55 -12.57
N ARG A 121 25.25 4.63 -12.81
CA ARG A 121 24.87 5.68 -13.77
C ARG A 121 24.86 5.16 -15.20
N ASP A 122 25.86 4.36 -15.58
CA ASP A 122 25.99 3.80 -16.92
C ASP A 122 24.84 2.81 -17.23
N LEU A 123 24.34 2.13 -16.20
CA LEU A 123 23.16 1.27 -16.29
C LEU A 123 21.82 2.03 -16.18
N GLY A 124 21.84 3.35 -16.00
CA GLY A 124 20.64 4.16 -15.80
C GLY A 124 19.87 3.84 -14.52
N LEU A 125 20.54 3.31 -13.49
CA LEU A 125 19.95 2.94 -12.21
C LEU A 125 20.32 3.94 -11.10
N SER A 126 19.39 4.18 -10.18
CA SER A 126 19.77 4.83 -8.92
C SER A 126 20.66 3.90 -8.09
N ARG A 127 21.60 4.46 -7.31
CA ARG A 127 22.48 3.68 -6.41
C ARG A 127 21.67 2.71 -5.53
N ALA A 128 20.57 3.18 -4.95
CA ALA A 128 19.66 2.35 -4.14
C ALA A 128 19.05 1.17 -4.93
N THR A 129 18.77 1.34 -6.22
CA THR A 129 18.26 0.26 -7.07
C THR A 129 19.35 -0.74 -7.45
N SER A 130 20.58 -0.28 -7.70
CA SER A 130 21.74 -1.17 -7.94
C SER A 130 22.00 -2.04 -6.72
N TYR A 131 22.20 -1.44 -5.53
CA TYR A 131 22.48 -2.18 -4.29
C TYR A 131 21.37 -3.17 -3.93
N ARG A 132 20.10 -2.76 -4.01
CA ARG A 132 18.97 -3.66 -3.72
C ARG A 132 18.95 -4.87 -4.66
N ARG A 133 19.36 -4.70 -5.92
CA ARG A 133 19.38 -5.79 -6.90
C ARG A 133 20.61 -6.68 -6.75
N GLU A 134 21.78 -6.10 -6.50
CA GLU A 134 22.99 -6.85 -6.19
C GLU A 134 22.83 -7.72 -4.94
N HIS A 135 22.21 -7.18 -3.89
CA HIS A 135 21.90 -7.94 -2.67
C HIS A 135 20.87 -9.05 -2.92
N ALA A 136 19.87 -8.82 -3.77
CA ALA A 136 18.87 -9.83 -4.11
C ALA A 136 19.41 -10.95 -5.02
N LEU A 137 20.53 -10.70 -5.72
CA LEU A 137 21.19 -11.66 -6.63
C LEU A 137 22.43 -12.29 -6.02
N SER A 138 22.87 -11.84 -4.84
CA SER A 138 23.94 -12.50 -4.11
C SER A 138 23.41 -13.80 -3.49
N PRO A 139 24.14 -14.92 -3.61
CA PRO A 139 23.76 -16.15 -2.92
C PRO A 139 23.68 -15.88 -1.41
N MET A 140 22.68 -16.44 -0.72
CA MET A 140 22.58 -16.36 0.73
C MET A 140 23.91 -16.81 1.36
N PRO A 141 24.42 -16.13 2.39
CA PRO A 141 25.75 -16.38 2.96
C PRO A 141 25.86 -17.69 3.78
N ASP A 142 25.14 -18.75 3.41
CA ASP A 142 25.13 -20.02 4.16
C ASP A 142 25.21 -21.28 3.29
N GLN A 143 25.59 -21.16 2.01
CA GLN A 143 25.78 -22.32 1.11
C GLN A 143 27.18 -22.44 0.49
N VAL A 144 28.13 -21.59 0.87
CA VAL A 144 29.52 -21.64 0.35
C VAL A 144 30.47 -22.38 1.30
N ALA A 145 30.06 -22.67 2.55
CA ALA A 145 30.93 -23.29 3.56
C ALA A 145 30.91 -24.83 3.60
N ALA A 146 30.19 -25.51 2.71
CA ALA A 146 29.95 -26.96 2.81
C ALA A 146 30.72 -27.84 1.79
N ASP A 147 31.60 -27.27 0.96
CA ASP A 147 32.30 -28.05 -0.11
C ASP A 147 33.82 -28.17 0.07
N ASP A 148 34.41 -27.56 1.11
CA ASP A 148 35.87 -27.54 1.33
C ASP A 148 36.38 -28.57 2.37
N THR A 149 35.64 -29.65 2.65
CA THR A 149 36.09 -30.68 3.62
C THR A 149 35.95 -32.12 3.13
N LEU A 150 36.43 -32.40 1.90
CA LEU A 150 36.89 -33.74 1.58
C LEU A 150 38.34 -33.71 1.07
N THR A 151 39.21 -33.45 2.04
CA THR A 151 40.46 -34.18 2.31
C THR A 151 41.17 -34.78 1.09
N ILE A 152 42.19 -34.06 0.63
CA ILE A 152 43.45 -34.70 0.23
C ILE A 152 44.05 -35.30 1.51
N ASP A 153 44.06 -36.63 1.63
CA ASP A 153 45.06 -37.35 2.41
C ASP A 153 45.45 -38.61 1.62
N ASP A 154 46.53 -38.49 0.85
CA ASP A 154 47.38 -39.60 0.45
C ASP A 154 48.17 -40.05 1.69
N ALA A 155 47.98 -41.29 2.15
CA ALA A 155 49.02 -42.12 2.78
C ALA A 155 48.50 -43.51 3.17
N ILE A 156 48.75 -44.51 2.31
CA ILE A 156 49.51 -45.77 2.55
C ILE A 156 49.38 -46.65 1.30
#